data_AF-A0A2E3J6P7-F1
#
_entry.id   AF-A0A2E3J6P7-F1
#
_cell.length_a   1.000
_cell.length_b   1.000
_cell.length_c   1.000
_cell.angle_alpha   90.00
_cell.angle_beta   90.00
_cell.angle_gamma   90.00
#
_symmetry.space_group_name_H-M   'P 1'
#
loop_
_entity.id
_entity.type
_entity.pdbx_description
1 polymer ?
#
loop_
_entity_poly.entity_id
_entity_poly.type
_entity_poly.pdbx_seq_one_letter_code
_entity_poly.pdbx_strand_id
1 'polypeptide(L)' 'MLKVGSIDLAVVLSGARKTVKEQIFLNMSGRVADLTRDLIESLDAVLEQNVGAAQIRIVETTKKNLD' A
#
# COMPACT_ATOMS: atom_id res chain seq x y z
N MET A 1 10.49 -9.90 -7.68
CA MET A 1 10.48 -8.52 -7.12
C MET A 1 9.09 -7.93 -7.35
N LEU A 2 8.32 -7.70 -6.29
CA LEU A 2 6.98 -7.14 -6.38
C LEU A 2 7.06 -5.68 -6.88
N LYS A 3 6.43 -5.38 -8.02
CA LYS A 3 6.28 -4.00 -8.51
C LYS A 3 4.86 -3.53 -8.21
N VAL A 4 4.74 -2.54 -7.34
CA VAL A 4 3.46 -1.89 -6.99
C VAL A 4 3.56 -0.41 -7.34
N GLY A 5 2.57 0.14 -8.05
CA GLY A 5 2.50 1.56 -8.32
C GLY A 5 2.19 2.36 -7.05
N SER A 6 2.63 3.62 -6.99
CA SER A 6 2.44 4.46 -5.79
C SER A 6 0.97 4.67 -5.43
N ILE A 7 0.07 4.75 -6.42
CA ILE A 7 -1.38 4.87 -6.20
C ILE A 7 -1.95 3.57 -5.62
N ASP A 8 -1.61 2.42 -6.20
CA ASP A 8 -2.07 1.12 -5.70
C ASP A 8 -1.62 0.88 -4.26
N LEU A 9 -0.38 1.27 -3.95
CA LEU A 9 0.17 1.16 -2.61
C LEU A 9 -0.54 2.09 -1.62
N ALA A 10 -0.85 3.32 -2.02
CA ALA A 10 -1.62 4.25 -1.20
C ALA A 10 -3.04 3.72 -0.93
N VAL A 11 -3.72 3.16 -1.93
CA VAL A 11 -5.03 2.52 -1.78
C VAL A 11 -4.99 1.32 -0.83
N VAL A 12 -3.94 0.48 -0.91
CA VAL A 12 -3.79 -0.66 0.01
C VAL A 12 -3.54 -0.20 1.45
N LEU A 13 -2.69 0.80 1.60
CA LEU A 13 -2.28 1.30 2.90
C LEU A 13 -3.35 2.17 3.56
N SER A 14 -4.34 2.71 2.83
CA SER A 14 -5.38 3.55 3.43
C SER A 14 -6.15 2.81 4.54
N GLY A 15 -6.55 1.56 4.31
CA GLY A 15 -7.21 0.70 5.29
C GLY A 15 -6.29 -0.20 6.13
N ALA A 16 -4.96 -0.02 6.06
CA ALA A 16 -4.03 -0.83 6.85
C ALA A 16 -3.90 -0.32 8.31
N ARG A 17 -3.56 -1.22 9.25
CA ARG A 17 -3.22 -0.82 10.62
C ARG A 17 -1.97 0.05 10.64
N LYS A 18 -1.88 1.01 11.56
CA LYS A 18 -0.74 1.93 11.72
C LYS A 18 0.61 1.19 11.75
N THR A 19 0.69 0.10 12.52
CA THR A 19 1.91 -0.73 12.63
C THR A 19 2.34 -1.35 11.31
N VAL A 20 1.39 -1.73 10.44
CA VAL A 20 1.69 -2.25 9.10
C VAL A 20 2.21 -1.14 8.20
N LYS A 21 1.58 0.05 8.23
CA LYS A 21 2.05 1.22 7.46
C LYS A 21 3.48 1.58 7.84
N GLU A 22 3.80 1.62 9.13
CA GLU A 22 5.15 1.92 9.64
C GLU A 22 6.20 0.92 9.13
N GLN A 23 5.92 -0.38 9.21
CA GLN A 23 6.82 -1.41 8.70
C GLN A 23 7.09 -1.27 7.20
N ILE A 24 6.06 -0.92 6.42
CA ILE A 24 6.22 -0.67 4.99
C ILE A 24 7.07 0.60 4.74
N PHE A 25 6.81 1.68 5.46
CA PHE A 25 7.56 2.93 5.29
C PHE A 25 9.04 2.82 5.68
N LEU A 26 9.37 2.00 6.68
CA LEU A 26 10.77 1.72 7.06
C LEU A 26 11.59 1.08 5.93
N ASN A 27 10.93 0.43 4.98
CA ASN A 27 11.56 -0.22 3.83
C ASN A 27 11.56 0.66 2.57
N MET A 28 11.15 1.92 2.68
CA MET A 28 11.16 2.89 1.59
C MET A 28 12.27 3.92 1.76
N SER A 29 12.71 4.51 0.64
CA SER A 29 13.44 5.78 0.73
C SER A 29 12.55 6.87 1.34
N GLY A 30 13.14 7.80 2.09
CA GLY A 30 12.39 8.86 2.78
C GLY A 30 11.43 9.62 1.85
N ARG A 31 11.92 10.05 0.68
CA ARG A 31 11.11 10.74 -0.34
C ARG A 31 9.89 9.94 -0.80
N VAL A 32 10.04 8.63 -0.99
CA VAL A 32 8.93 7.76 -1.44
C VAL A 32 7.94 7.55 -0.32
N ALA A 33 8.40 7.41 0.93
CA ALA A 33 7.53 7.31 2.09
C ALA A 33 6.67 8.57 2.25
N ASP A 34 7.26 9.75 2.13
CA ASP A 34 6.55 11.04 2.25
C ASP A 34 5.50 11.19 1.15
N LEU A 35 5.87 10.97 -0.12
CA LEU A 35 4.93 11.00 -1.23
C LEU A 35 3.78 9.99 -1.07
N THR A 36 4.05 8.82 -0.49
CA THR A 36 3.01 7.81 -0.26
C THR A 36 2.06 8.25 0.86
N ARG A 37 2.53 8.95 1.90
CA ARG A 37 1.66 9.51 2.95
C ARG A 37 0.76 10.60 2.39
N ASP A 38 1.32 11.52 1.60
CA ASP A 38 0.56 12.58 0.94
C ASP A 38 -0.55 11.98 0.05
N LEU A 39 -0.23 10.91 -0.69
CA LEU A 39 -1.21 10.19 -1.49
C LEU A 39 -2.31 9.56 -0.64
N ILE A 40 -1.97 8.91 0.47
CA ILE A 40 -2.96 8.32 1.39
C ILE A 40 -3.90 9.39 1.95
N GLU A 41 -3.37 10.56 2.31
CA GLU A 41 -4.16 11.68 2.83
C GLU A 41 -5.05 12.30 1.75
N SER A 42 -4.57 12.38 0.50
CA SER A 42 -5.36 12.87 -0.64
C SER A 42 -6.52 11.95 -1.04
N LEU A 43 -6.47 10.69 -0.63
CA LEU A 43 -7.51 9.70 -0.85
C LEU A 43 -8.61 9.87 0.23
N ASP A 44 -9.24 11.04 0.23
CA ASP A 44 -10.18 11.57 1.23
C ASP A 44 -11.33 10.59 1.57
N ALA A 45 -11.72 9.73 0.63
CA ALA A 45 -12.57 8.57 0.87
C ALA A 45 -12.37 7.49 -0.21
N VAL A 46 -11.68 6.40 0.14
CA VAL A 46 -11.66 5.19 -0.70
C VAL A 46 -12.71 4.22 -0.16
N LEU A 47 -13.59 3.71 -1.04
CA LEU A 47 -14.51 2.64 -0.69
C LEU A 47 -13.74 1.44 -0.13
N GLU A 48 -14.16 0.90 1.02
CA GLU A 48 -13.51 -0.25 1.67
C GLU A 48 -13.37 -1.45 0.73
N GLN A 49 -14.35 -1.65 -0.17
CA GLN A 49 -14.32 -2.68 -1.21
C GLN A 49 -13.09 -2.55 -2.13
N ASN A 50 -12.70 -1.33 -2.49
CA ASN A 50 -11.55 -1.08 -3.35
C ASN A 50 -10.24 -1.36 -2.60
N VAL A 51 -10.20 -1.04 -1.30
CA VAL A 51 -9.06 -1.35 -0.42
C VAL A 51 -8.87 -2.86 -0.30
N GLY A 52 -9.95 -3.60 -0.01
CA GLY A 52 -9.90 -5.06 0.11
C GLY A 52 -9.48 -5.75 -1.19
N ALA A 53 -10.03 -5.32 -2.33
CA ALA A 53 -9.63 -5.84 -3.63
C ALA A 53 -8.14 -5.57 -3.94
N ALA A 54 -7.63 -4.39 -3.59
CA ALA A 54 -6.23 -4.05 -3.78
C ALA A 54 -5.31 -4.89 -2.86
N GLN A 55 -5.71 -5.12 -1.61
CA GLN A 55 -4.97 -5.95 -0.66
C GLN A 55 -4.87 -7.41 -1.15
N ILE A 56 -5.97 -7.98 -1.67
CA ILE A 56 -5.97 -9.33 -2.26
C ILE A 56 -4.95 -9.43 -3.39
N ARG A 57 -4.93 -8.47 -4.32
CA ARG A 57 -3.96 -8.47 -5.44
C ARG A 57 -2.51 -8.47 -4.96
N ILE A 58 -2.19 -7.70 -3.92
CA ILE A 58 -0.82 -7.68 -3.34
C ILE A 58 -0.47 -9.03 -2.72
N VAL A 59 -1.39 -9.63 -1.95
CA VAL A 59 -1.17 -10.95 -1.33
C VAL A 59 -0.96 -12.03 -2.39
N GLU A 60 -1.81 -12.07 -3.42
CA GLU A 60 -1.69 -13.02 -4.53
C GLU A 60 -0.36 -12.86 -5.29
N THR A 61 0.05 -11.63 -5.56
CA THR A 61 1.32 -11.37 -6.23
C THR A 61 2.49 -11.76 -5.34
N THR A 62 2.39 -11.54 -4.02
CA THR A 62 3.42 -11.95 -3.06
C THR A 62 3.57 -13.46 -3.02
N LYS A 63 2.45 -14.22 -2.95
CA LYS A 63 2.45 -15.68 -3.00
C LYS A 63 3.16 -16.21 -4.24
N LYS A 64 2.81 -15.69 -5.42
CA LYS A 64 3.44 -16.06 -6.71
C LYS A 64 4.94 -15.78 -6.81
N ASN A 65 5.49 -14.88 -5.99
CA ASN A 65 6.92 -14.54 -6.00
C ASN A 65 7.71 -15.26 -4.90
N LEU A 66 7.04 -15.98 -3.99
CA LEU A 66 7.65 -16.75 -2.91
C LEU A 66 7.77 -18.24 -3.23
N ASP A 67 6.97 -18.72 -4.19
CA ASP A 67 7.13 -20.01 -4.86
C ASP A 67 8.18 -19.93 -5.98
#